data_AF-A0A3D2TM09-F1
#
_entry.id   AF-A0A3D2TM09-F1
#
_cell.length_a   1.000
_cell.length_b   1.000
_cell.length_c   1.000
_cell.angle_alpha   90.00
_cell.angle_beta   90.00
_cell.angle_gamma   90.00
#
_symmetry.space_group_name_H-M   'P 1'
#
loop_
_entity.id
_entity.type
_entity.pdbx_description
1 polymer ?
#
loop_
_entity_poly.entity_id
_entity_poly.type
_entity_poly.pdbx_seq_one_letter_code
_entity_poly.pdbx_strand_id
1 'polypeptide(L)'
;DAWVADAKNHVPLKPELPLGLAAGAAGIQGLDENPLTRAKIELGRQLYFDTRLSSDNTVSCASCHDPAMGFAKDTQFGVGVDGQEGGRNSPVAYNRILSGPQFWDGRAATLEAQAVGPIANPIEMANTHENAVKTVAGIAGYKKQFEAIFDDGINIDNIGRAIASFERAVVTNASPWDRYQELSSFEKTFADDIEVLEELKEDDEELYDEYMALREASAAHPISESAIRGGKLFFGDKAGCTACHVGANFTDEKYHNLGVGMTSDSPEDIDMGRFAETNNDKDRGAFKTPTVRNVSLTGPYMHDGSQKTLLEVIEWYAKGGHANEHLSENIKPLKLSEQEKKDLVAFMAEGLLGEFPKVETGRLPL
;
A
#
# COMPACT_ATOMS: atom_id res chain seq x y z
N ASP A 1 -4.80 -20.32 -23.61
CA ASP A 1 -4.94 -20.00 -25.04
C ASP A 1 -6.25 -19.28 -25.36
N ALA A 2 -7.43 -19.88 -25.18
CA ALA A 2 -8.69 -19.20 -25.53
C ALA A 2 -8.96 -17.89 -24.75
N TRP A 3 -8.56 -17.81 -23.47
CA TRP A 3 -8.80 -16.63 -22.66
C TRP A 3 -7.97 -15.42 -23.12
N VAL A 4 -6.66 -15.58 -23.35
CA VAL A 4 -5.81 -14.45 -23.81
C VAL A 4 -6.16 -14.00 -25.24
N ALA A 5 -6.73 -14.89 -26.07
CA ALA A 5 -7.20 -14.51 -27.41
C ALA A 5 -8.55 -13.76 -27.41
N ASP A 6 -9.27 -13.72 -26.29
CA ASP A 6 -10.56 -13.04 -26.19
C ASP A 6 -10.38 -11.52 -26.12
N ALA A 7 -10.86 -10.81 -27.14
CA ALA A 7 -10.76 -9.36 -27.26
C ALA A 7 -11.26 -8.60 -26.02
N LYS A 8 -12.23 -9.14 -25.28
CA LYS A 8 -12.76 -8.49 -24.07
C LYS A 8 -11.72 -8.35 -22.96
N ASN A 9 -10.69 -9.20 -22.95
CA ASN A 9 -9.63 -9.15 -21.95
C ASN A 9 -8.58 -8.06 -22.25
N HIS A 10 -8.61 -7.48 -23.45
CA HIS A 10 -7.71 -6.42 -23.90
C HIS A 10 -8.35 -5.02 -23.86
N VAL A 11 -9.64 -4.94 -23.55
CA VAL A 11 -10.33 -3.66 -23.42
C VAL A 11 -9.81 -2.93 -22.17
N PRO A 12 -9.40 -1.65 -22.30
CA PRO A 12 -9.04 -0.82 -21.16
C PRO A 12 -10.16 -0.77 -20.12
N LEU A 13 -9.79 -1.01 -18.87
CA LEU A 13 -10.69 -0.94 -17.72
C LEU A 13 -10.75 0.49 -17.20
N LYS A 14 -11.93 0.92 -16.75
CA LYS A 14 -12.11 2.11 -15.93
C LYS A 14 -12.21 1.67 -14.46
N PRO A 15 -11.18 1.88 -13.63
CA PRO A 15 -11.22 1.40 -12.25
C PRO A 15 -12.28 2.13 -11.43
N GLU A 16 -12.98 1.38 -10.59
CA GLU A 16 -13.85 1.89 -9.55
C GLU A 16 -13.24 1.47 -8.21
N LEU A 17 -12.92 2.44 -7.36
CA LEU A 17 -12.31 2.18 -6.07
C LEU A 17 -13.39 1.90 -5.03
N PRO A 18 -13.15 0.99 -4.07
CA PRO A 18 -14.11 0.67 -3.02
C PRO A 18 -14.30 1.84 -2.05
N LEU A 19 -15.36 1.79 -1.23
CA LEU A 19 -15.61 2.75 -0.16
C LEU A 19 -14.33 3.01 0.67
N GLY A 20 -14.13 4.26 1.09
CA GLY A 20 -12.89 4.75 1.69
C GLY A 20 -11.88 5.20 0.65
N LEU A 21 -11.51 4.32 -0.30
CA LEU A 21 -10.60 4.66 -1.40
C LEU A 21 -11.27 5.45 -2.53
N ALA A 22 -12.58 5.34 -2.69
CA ALA A 22 -13.39 6.03 -3.70
C ALA A 22 -13.20 7.56 -3.69
N ALA A 23 -13.01 8.17 -2.50
CA ALA A 23 -12.71 9.60 -2.36
C ALA A 23 -11.39 10.01 -3.04
N GLY A 24 -10.51 9.05 -3.32
CA GLY A 24 -9.23 9.23 -3.99
C GLY A 24 -9.28 9.00 -5.50
N ALA A 25 -10.44 8.75 -6.11
CA ALA A 25 -10.54 8.40 -7.53
C ALA A 25 -9.90 9.44 -8.48
N ALA A 26 -9.95 10.72 -8.13
CA ALA A 26 -9.29 11.79 -8.89
C ALA A 26 -7.75 11.75 -8.80
N GLY A 27 -7.20 11.02 -7.83
CA GLY A 27 -5.76 10.83 -7.61
C GLY A 27 -5.22 9.53 -8.22
N ILE A 28 -5.99 8.84 -9.07
CA ILE A 28 -5.49 7.68 -9.83
C ILE A 28 -4.40 8.14 -10.81
N GLN A 29 -3.27 7.43 -10.85
CA GLN A 29 -2.10 7.81 -11.68
C GLN A 29 -1.60 6.67 -12.58
N GLY A 30 -1.02 7.05 -13.72
CA GLY A 30 -0.32 6.14 -14.65
C GLY A 30 -1.20 5.35 -15.63
N LEU A 31 -2.53 5.57 -15.62
CA LEU A 31 -3.44 4.85 -16.52
C LEU A 31 -3.43 5.39 -17.96
N ASP A 32 -3.01 6.64 -18.16
CA ASP A 32 -2.88 7.22 -19.50
C ASP A 32 -1.69 6.58 -20.24
N GLU A 33 -0.57 6.37 -19.55
CA GLU A 33 0.63 5.74 -20.11
C GLU A 33 0.55 4.21 -20.13
N ASN A 34 -0.11 3.60 -19.15
CA ASN A 34 -0.28 2.15 -19.04
C ASN A 34 -1.72 1.76 -18.65
N PRO A 35 -2.66 1.79 -19.61
CA PRO A 35 -4.05 1.41 -19.35
C PRO A 35 -4.15 -0.02 -18.83
N LEU A 36 -4.94 -0.21 -17.78
CA LEU A 36 -5.22 -1.54 -17.22
C LEU A 36 -6.10 -2.34 -18.16
N THR A 37 -5.72 -3.58 -18.43
CA THR A 37 -6.57 -4.57 -19.11
C THR A 37 -6.56 -5.84 -18.29
N ARG A 38 -7.57 -6.70 -18.44
CA ARG A 38 -7.59 -8.00 -17.74
C ARG A 38 -6.36 -8.82 -18.10
N ALA A 39 -5.96 -8.79 -19.38
CA ALA A 39 -4.81 -9.51 -19.88
C ALA A 39 -3.49 -9.00 -19.26
N LYS A 40 -3.27 -7.69 -19.16
CA LYS A 40 -2.08 -7.12 -18.49
C LYS A 40 -2.05 -7.45 -17.01
N ILE A 41 -3.17 -7.35 -16.31
CA ILE A 41 -3.27 -7.69 -14.88
C ILE A 41 -2.92 -9.17 -14.66
N GLU A 42 -3.45 -10.08 -15.48
CA GLU A 42 -3.17 -11.52 -15.35
C GLU A 42 -1.72 -11.85 -15.69
N LEU A 43 -1.14 -11.26 -16.74
CA LEU A 43 0.27 -11.42 -17.07
C LEU A 43 1.16 -10.88 -15.93
N GLY A 44 0.84 -9.70 -15.41
CA GLY A 44 1.52 -9.10 -14.27
C GLY A 44 1.47 -9.96 -13.02
N ARG A 45 0.30 -10.54 -12.73
CA ARG A 45 0.11 -11.49 -11.63
C ARG A 45 1.05 -12.67 -11.80
N GLN A 46 1.12 -13.29 -12.98
CA GLN A 46 2.02 -14.41 -13.22
C GLN A 46 3.47 -14.03 -12.92
N LEU A 47 3.94 -12.91 -13.48
CA LEU A 47 5.31 -12.42 -13.29
C LEU A 47 5.62 -12.10 -11.82
N TYR A 48 4.66 -11.53 -11.09
CA TYR A 48 4.80 -11.18 -9.67
C TYR A 48 5.13 -12.40 -8.78
N PHE A 49 4.59 -13.57 -9.12
CA PHE A 49 4.81 -14.82 -8.39
C PHE A 49 5.87 -15.73 -9.05
N ASP A 50 6.45 -15.32 -10.18
CA ASP A 50 7.36 -16.19 -10.94
C ASP A 50 8.80 -16.05 -10.42
N THR A 51 9.26 -17.05 -9.67
CA THR A 51 10.62 -17.04 -9.14
C THR A 51 11.68 -17.13 -10.24
N ARG A 52 11.31 -17.56 -11.46
CA ARG A 52 12.25 -17.65 -12.60
C ARG A 52 12.79 -16.29 -13.06
N LEU A 53 12.26 -15.19 -12.51
CA LEU A 53 12.81 -13.86 -12.72
C LEU A 53 14.06 -13.58 -11.87
N SER A 54 14.34 -14.31 -10.79
CA SER A 54 15.62 -14.23 -10.08
C SER A 54 16.70 -15.08 -10.75
N SER A 55 17.96 -14.75 -10.50
CA SER A 55 19.11 -15.46 -11.10
C SER A 55 19.22 -16.93 -10.68
N ASP A 56 18.70 -17.28 -9.51
CA ASP A 56 18.74 -18.61 -8.91
C ASP A 56 17.37 -19.33 -8.93
N ASN A 57 16.34 -18.70 -9.49
CA ASN A 57 14.95 -19.15 -9.49
C ASN A 57 14.29 -19.32 -8.10
N THR A 58 14.78 -18.64 -7.05
CA THR A 58 14.24 -18.76 -5.68
C THR A 58 13.41 -17.56 -5.22
N VAL A 59 13.57 -16.39 -5.85
CA VAL A 59 12.96 -15.11 -5.41
C VAL A 59 12.01 -14.57 -6.47
N SER A 60 10.84 -14.11 -6.03
CA SER A 60 9.87 -13.35 -6.84
C SER A 60 9.48 -12.07 -6.08
N CYS A 61 8.66 -11.21 -6.68
CA CYS A 61 8.09 -10.05 -5.98
C CYS A 61 7.36 -10.49 -4.70
N ALA A 62 6.61 -11.60 -4.78
CA ALA A 62 5.87 -12.17 -3.66
C ALA A 62 6.75 -12.71 -2.52
N SER A 63 8.05 -12.93 -2.74
CA SER A 63 8.97 -13.34 -1.67
C SER A 63 9.13 -12.25 -0.61
N CYS A 64 9.08 -10.98 -1.01
CA CYS A 64 9.18 -9.79 -0.14
C CYS A 64 7.83 -9.05 0.04
N HIS A 65 6.85 -9.31 -0.81
CA HIS A 65 5.52 -8.69 -0.79
C HIS A 65 4.44 -9.77 -0.83
N ASP A 66 4.39 -10.58 0.22
CA ASP A 66 3.60 -11.80 0.29
C ASP A 66 2.11 -11.48 0.55
N PRO A 67 1.15 -11.93 -0.28
CA PRO A 67 -0.28 -11.72 -0.02
C PRO A 67 -0.74 -12.25 1.35
N ALA A 68 -0.10 -13.31 1.87
CA ALA A 68 -0.40 -13.85 3.20
C ALA A 68 0.09 -12.95 4.34
N MET A 69 0.98 -12.00 4.05
CA MET A 69 1.55 -11.01 4.97
C MET A 69 1.18 -9.59 4.53
N GLY A 70 -0.02 -9.40 3.99
CA GLY A 70 -0.52 -8.09 3.60
C GLY A 70 0.26 -7.42 2.46
N PHE A 71 0.83 -8.20 1.54
CA PHE A 71 1.73 -7.73 0.47
C PHE A 71 2.95 -6.95 1.01
N ALA A 72 3.45 -7.40 2.17
CA ALA A 72 4.71 -7.02 2.79
C ALA A 72 5.45 -8.30 3.24
N LYS A 73 6.38 -8.18 4.20
CA LYS A 73 7.02 -9.33 4.85
C LYS A 73 7.30 -9.04 6.31
N ASP A 74 7.06 -10.04 7.16
CA ASP A 74 7.45 -10.00 8.59
C ASP A 74 8.95 -10.27 8.77
N THR A 75 9.76 -9.46 8.08
CA THR A 75 11.22 -9.41 8.20
C THR A 75 11.65 -7.96 8.34
N GLN A 76 12.70 -7.71 9.12
CA GLN A 76 13.19 -6.34 9.31
C GLN A 76 13.58 -5.70 7.98
N PHE A 77 14.30 -6.45 7.14
CA PHE A 77 14.69 -6.05 5.79
C PHE A 77 14.18 -7.03 4.74
N GLY A 78 14.16 -6.60 3.48
CA GLY A 78 13.92 -7.50 2.35
C GLY A 78 15.01 -8.57 2.25
N VAL A 79 14.61 -9.83 2.05
CA VAL A 79 15.51 -10.98 1.92
C VAL A 79 15.48 -11.47 0.48
N GLY A 80 16.62 -11.40 -0.21
CA GLY A 80 16.75 -11.80 -1.61
C GLY A 80 17.53 -13.10 -1.80
N VAL A 81 18.14 -13.24 -2.99
CA VAL A 81 18.87 -14.45 -3.37
C VAL A 81 20.01 -14.73 -2.39
N ASP A 82 20.34 -16.02 -2.23
CA ASP A 82 21.32 -16.50 -1.26
C ASP A 82 21.04 -16.09 0.21
N GLY A 83 19.83 -15.64 0.52
CA GLY A 83 19.44 -15.18 1.86
C GLY A 83 20.04 -13.82 2.23
N GLN A 84 20.49 -13.03 1.26
CA GLN A 84 21.03 -11.69 1.51
C GLN A 84 19.94 -10.74 1.99
N GLU A 85 20.25 -9.93 3.00
CA GLU A 85 19.36 -8.89 3.52
C GLU A 85 19.71 -7.52 2.93
N GLY A 86 18.69 -6.76 2.56
CA GLY A 86 18.83 -5.35 2.21
C GLY A 86 19.04 -4.45 3.44
N GLY A 87 18.95 -3.13 3.22
CA GLY A 87 19.06 -2.13 4.30
C GLY A 87 17.74 -1.49 4.70
N ARG A 88 16.61 -1.91 4.10
CA ARG A 88 15.29 -1.33 4.35
C ARG A 88 14.20 -2.40 4.44
N ASN A 89 13.19 -2.10 5.26
CA ASN A 89 11.94 -2.84 5.33
C ASN A 89 11.20 -2.75 3.98
N SER A 90 10.58 -3.86 3.56
CA SER A 90 9.84 -3.92 2.30
C SER A 90 8.54 -3.11 2.42
N PRO A 91 8.37 -2.00 1.67
CA PRO A 91 7.13 -1.24 1.71
C PRO A 91 5.97 -2.06 1.13
N VAL A 92 4.73 -1.66 1.41
CA VAL A 92 3.54 -2.39 0.95
C VAL A 92 3.35 -2.29 -0.57
N ALA A 93 2.92 -3.39 -1.21
CA ALA A 93 2.66 -3.42 -2.66
C ALA A 93 1.18 -3.22 -3.07
N TYR A 94 0.27 -2.97 -2.10
CA TYR A 94 -1.15 -2.70 -2.38
C TYR A 94 -1.49 -1.20 -2.43
N ASN A 95 -2.65 -0.86 -3.00
CA ASN A 95 -3.16 0.51 -3.19
C ASN A 95 -2.20 1.41 -3.99
N ARG A 96 -1.30 0.83 -4.79
CA ARG A 96 -0.33 1.61 -5.58
C ARG A 96 -0.99 2.41 -6.71
N ILE A 97 -2.25 2.13 -7.03
CA ILE A 97 -3.05 2.94 -7.98
C ILE A 97 -3.23 4.40 -7.56
N LEU A 98 -3.12 4.69 -6.26
CA LEU A 98 -3.16 6.05 -5.68
C LEU A 98 -1.78 6.54 -5.21
N SER A 99 -0.70 5.90 -5.65
CA SER A 99 0.67 6.21 -5.23
C SER A 99 1.50 6.67 -6.42
N GLY A 100 2.22 7.78 -6.25
CA GLY A 100 3.07 8.38 -7.29
C GLY A 100 4.48 7.79 -7.30
N PRO A 101 5.53 8.53 -6.89
CA PRO A 101 6.87 7.98 -6.77
C PRO A 101 6.94 6.79 -5.80
N GLN A 102 7.79 5.82 -6.08
CA GLN A 102 7.90 4.55 -5.35
C GLN A 102 9.20 4.46 -4.54
N PHE A 103 9.29 3.44 -3.70
CA PHE A 103 10.27 3.28 -2.62
C PHE A 103 10.14 4.30 -1.49
N TRP A 104 10.81 4.03 -0.37
CA TRP A 104 10.86 4.90 0.80
C TRP A 104 11.49 6.27 0.53
N ASP A 105 12.39 6.39 -0.45
CA ASP A 105 13.09 7.64 -0.82
C ASP A 105 12.51 8.30 -2.07
N GLY A 106 11.57 7.65 -2.77
CA GLY A 106 10.96 8.19 -3.98
C GLY A 106 11.79 8.07 -5.24
N ARG A 107 12.87 7.28 -5.25
CA ARG A 107 13.82 7.25 -6.37
C ARG A 107 13.23 6.77 -7.69
N ALA A 108 12.17 5.97 -7.66
CA ALA A 108 11.46 5.54 -8.85
C ALA A 108 10.24 6.43 -9.08
N ALA A 109 10.22 7.16 -10.21
CA ALA A 109 9.13 8.08 -10.52
C ALA A 109 7.78 7.39 -10.79
N THR A 110 7.81 6.13 -11.23
CA THR A 110 6.61 5.36 -11.59
C THR A 110 6.69 3.93 -11.06
N LEU A 111 5.53 3.27 -10.99
CA LEU A 111 5.43 1.86 -10.60
C LEU A 111 6.10 0.94 -11.63
N GLU A 112 6.01 1.27 -12.92
CA GLU A 112 6.71 0.56 -14.00
C GLU A 112 8.23 0.57 -13.80
N ALA A 113 8.80 1.74 -13.46
CA ALA A 113 10.24 1.87 -13.21
C ALA A 113 10.65 1.13 -11.93
N GLN A 114 9.79 1.14 -10.90
CA GLN A 114 10.04 0.40 -9.67
C GLN A 114 10.03 -1.11 -9.90
N ALA A 115 9.05 -1.64 -10.64
CA ALA A 115 8.84 -3.07 -10.82
C ALA A 115 10.04 -3.81 -11.45
N VAL A 116 10.84 -3.13 -12.27
CA VAL A 116 12.02 -3.72 -12.93
C VAL A 116 13.30 -3.54 -12.12
N GLY A 117 13.31 -2.66 -11.10
CA GLY A 117 14.46 -2.39 -10.25
C GLY A 117 14.94 -3.63 -9.46
N PRO A 118 14.07 -4.29 -8.68
CA PRO A 118 14.40 -5.50 -7.92
C PRO A 118 15.01 -6.63 -8.76
N ILE A 119 14.58 -6.78 -10.02
CA ILE A 119 15.09 -7.78 -10.95
C ILE A 119 16.62 -7.64 -11.12
N ALA A 120 17.11 -6.40 -11.24
CA ALA A 120 18.51 -6.08 -11.45
C ALA A 120 19.33 -5.88 -10.17
N ASN A 121 18.67 -5.78 -9.01
CA ASN A 121 19.37 -5.54 -7.76
C ASN A 121 20.12 -6.80 -7.30
N PRO A 122 21.46 -6.75 -7.08
CA PRO A 122 22.28 -7.91 -6.72
C PRO A 122 21.97 -8.52 -5.35
N ILE A 123 21.29 -7.78 -4.46
CA ILE A 123 20.83 -8.28 -3.16
C ILE A 123 19.46 -8.94 -3.30
N GLU A 124 18.57 -8.37 -4.13
CA GLU A 124 17.18 -8.82 -4.24
C GLU A 124 17.04 -10.03 -5.18
N MET A 125 16.90 -9.83 -6.49
CA MET A 125 16.69 -10.93 -7.46
C MET A 125 17.96 -11.26 -8.28
N ALA A 126 18.98 -10.39 -8.22
CA ALA A 126 20.32 -10.54 -8.78
C ALA A 126 20.38 -11.02 -10.24
N ASN A 127 19.38 -10.67 -11.05
CA ASN A 127 19.34 -11.00 -12.47
C ASN A 127 19.81 -9.81 -13.32
N THR A 128 19.96 -9.97 -14.64
CA THR A 128 20.04 -8.82 -15.55
C THR A 128 18.73 -8.67 -16.31
N HIS A 129 18.41 -7.45 -16.76
CA HIS A 129 17.22 -7.23 -17.56
C HIS A 129 17.24 -8.05 -18.86
N GLU A 130 18.40 -8.18 -19.51
CA GLU A 130 18.56 -9.00 -20.71
C GLU A 130 18.32 -10.48 -20.43
N ASN A 131 18.79 -10.99 -19.29
CA ASN A 131 18.58 -12.39 -18.93
C ASN A 131 17.13 -12.64 -18.51
N ALA A 132 16.50 -11.74 -17.75
CA ALA A 132 15.08 -11.82 -17.42
C ALA A 132 14.21 -11.86 -18.69
N VAL A 133 14.48 -10.98 -19.67
CA VAL A 133 13.79 -10.99 -20.98
C VAL A 133 14.01 -12.32 -21.70
N LYS A 134 15.24 -12.86 -21.73
CA LYS A 134 15.52 -14.18 -22.32
C LYS A 134 14.76 -15.30 -21.63
N THR A 135 14.70 -15.31 -20.30
CA THR A 135 13.95 -16.30 -19.53
C THR A 135 12.47 -16.26 -19.88
N VAL A 136 11.86 -15.08 -19.86
CA VAL A 136 10.44 -14.89 -20.23
C VAL A 136 10.18 -15.31 -21.68
N ALA A 137 11.07 -14.94 -22.61
CA ALA A 137 10.96 -15.32 -24.02
C ALA A 137 11.15 -16.83 -24.27
N GLY A 138 11.85 -17.53 -23.39
CA GLY A 138 12.03 -18.98 -23.44
C GLY A 138 10.80 -19.79 -23.03
N ILE A 139 9.79 -19.16 -22.42
CA ILE A 139 8.57 -19.81 -21.92
C ILE A 139 7.44 -19.59 -22.93
N ALA A 140 6.94 -20.68 -23.52
CA ALA A 140 5.97 -20.60 -24.61
C ALA A 140 4.66 -19.88 -24.21
N GLY A 141 4.20 -20.10 -22.97
CA GLY A 141 3.02 -19.42 -22.45
C GLY A 141 3.22 -17.91 -22.26
N TYR A 142 4.42 -17.43 -21.87
CA TYR A 142 4.68 -15.99 -21.81
C TYR A 142 4.78 -15.39 -23.20
N LYS A 143 5.52 -16.02 -24.12
CA LYS A 143 5.65 -15.53 -25.50
C LYS A 143 4.28 -15.25 -26.13
N LYS A 144 3.35 -16.20 -26.05
CA LYS A 144 1.97 -16.02 -26.53
C LYS A 144 1.24 -14.87 -25.87
N GLN A 145 1.40 -14.69 -24.55
CA GLN A 145 0.73 -13.62 -23.81
C GLN A 145 1.28 -12.24 -24.19
N PHE A 146 2.60 -12.08 -24.24
CA PHE A 146 3.21 -10.81 -24.63
C PHE A 146 2.89 -10.43 -26.07
N GLU A 147 2.95 -11.37 -27.02
CA GLU A 147 2.56 -11.13 -28.43
C GLU A 147 1.09 -10.70 -28.57
N ALA A 148 0.21 -11.14 -27.66
CA ALA A 148 -1.20 -10.76 -27.66
C ALA A 148 -1.49 -9.45 -26.93
N ILE A 149 -0.63 -9.02 -26.01
CA ILE A 149 -0.87 -7.88 -25.11
C ILE A 149 -0.12 -6.62 -25.54
N PHE A 150 1.07 -6.77 -26.13
CA PHE A 150 1.97 -5.68 -26.47
C PHE A 150 2.44 -5.76 -27.93
N ASP A 151 2.29 -4.67 -28.67
CA ASP A 151 2.68 -4.60 -30.09
C ASP A 151 4.19 -4.78 -30.31
N ASP A 152 5.01 -4.33 -29.35
CA ASP A 152 6.47 -4.45 -29.33
C ASP A 152 6.96 -5.68 -28.56
N GLY A 153 6.05 -6.58 -28.16
CA GLY A 153 6.34 -7.92 -27.64
C GLY A 153 7.05 -7.94 -26.29
N ILE A 154 7.96 -8.91 -26.09
CA ILE A 154 8.69 -9.08 -24.83
C ILE A 154 9.88 -8.13 -24.79
N ASN A 155 9.85 -7.21 -23.86
CA ASN A 155 10.98 -6.39 -23.44
C ASN A 155 10.85 -6.05 -21.94
N ILE A 156 11.87 -5.43 -21.36
CA ILE A 156 11.89 -5.14 -19.92
C ILE A 156 10.80 -4.13 -19.52
N ASP A 157 10.52 -3.14 -20.38
CA ASP A 157 9.48 -2.14 -20.12
C ASP A 157 8.09 -2.79 -20.06
N ASN A 158 7.81 -3.75 -20.94
CA ASN A 158 6.54 -4.49 -20.94
C ASN A 158 6.42 -5.48 -19.78
N ILE A 159 7.53 -6.05 -19.30
CA ILE A 159 7.55 -6.80 -18.03
C ILE A 159 7.15 -5.87 -16.88
N GLY A 160 7.77 -4.69 -16.79
CA GLY A 160 7.45 -3.67 -15.78
C GLY A 160 6.00 -3.20 -15.87
N ARG A 161 5.50 -2.91 -17.07
CA ARG A 161 4.10 -2.52 -17.33
C ARG A 161 3.10 -3.58 -16.92
N ALA A 162 3.41 -4.87 -17.14
CA ALA A 162 2.55 -5.96 -16.73
C ALA A 162 2.49 -6.06 -15.19
N ILE A 163 3.64 -6.14 -14.51
CA ILE A 163 3.72 -6.20 -13.04
C ILE A 163 3.01 -5.02 -12.40
N ALA A 164 3.30 -3.79 -12.86
CA ALA A 164 2.66 -2.57 -12.38
C ALA A 164 1.14 -2.55 -12.63
N SER A 165 0.65 -3.23 -13.67
CA SER A 165 -0.81 -3.39 -13.88
C SER A 165 -1.44 -4.27 -12.82
N PHE A 166 -0.77 -5.35 -12.41
CA PHE A 166 -1.23 -6.21 -11.33
C PHE A 166 -1.22 -5.48 -9.99
N GLU A 167 -0.13 -4.80 -9.63
CA GLU A 167 -0.02 -4.06 -8.37
C GLU A 167 -1.05 -2.94 -8.25
N ARG A 168 -1.37 -2.23 -9.35
CA ARG A 168 -2.48 -1.26 -9.37
C ARG A 168 -3.86 -1.91 -9.16
N ALA A 169 -4.02 -3.20 -9.48
CA ALA A 169 -5.25 -3.94 -9.26
C ALA A 169 -5.37 -4.52 -7.84
N VAL A 170 -4.29 -4.55 -7.06
CA VAL A 170 -4.32 -4.95 -5.64
C VAL A 170 -4.80 -3.77 -4.81
N VAL A 171 -6.13 -3.65 -4.69
CA VAL A 171 -6.81 -2.57 -3.97
C VAL A 171 -7.60 -3.12 -2.80
N THR A 172 -7.40 -2.55 -1.61
CA THR A 172 -8.04 -2.99 -0.37
C THR A 172 -9.50 -2.53 -0.31
N ASN A 173 -10.42 -3.41 0.11
CA ASN A 173 -11.82 -3.06 0.32
C ASN A 173 -11.99 -2.12 1.52
N ALA A 174 -13.21 -1.61 1.71
CA ALA A 174 -13.52 -0.73 2.83
C ALA A 174 -13.22 -1.39 4.18
N SER A 175 -12.56 -0.64 5.04
CA SER A 175 -12.24 -1.03 6.42
C SER A 175 -13.45 -0.86 7.36
N PRO A 176 -13.43 -1.45 8.56
CA PRO A 176 -14.43 -1.18 9.60
C PRO A 176 -14.61 0.31 9.89
N TRP A 177 -13.53 1.09 9.86
CA TRP A 177 -13.62 2.54 10.04
C TRP A 177 -14.35 3.24 8.89
N ASP A 178 -14.08 2.87 7.64
CA ASP A 178 -14.76 3.48 6.49
C ASP A 178 -16.28 3.26 6.60
N ARG A 179 -16.72 2.06 7.01
CA ARG A 179 -18.15 1.74 7.20
C ARG A 179 -18.78 2.44 8.40
N TYR A 180 -18.06 2.46 9.52
CA TYR A 180 -18.48 3.18 10.71
C TYR A 180 -18.68 4.67 10.44
N GLN A 181 -17.79 5.28 9.65
CA GLN A 181 -17.85 6.71 9.34
C GLN A 181 -19.04 7.06 8.44
N GLU A 182 -19.38 6.23 7.46
CA GLU A 182 -20.59 6.44 6.64
C GLU A 182 -21.84 6.41 7.53
N LEU A 183 -22.00 5.37 8.36
CA LEU A 183 -23.13 5.26 9.28
C LEU A 183 -23.18 6.43 10.27
N SER A 184 -22.07 6.74 10.93
CA SER A 184 -21.96 7.83 11.91
C SER A 184 -22.26 9.20 11.29
N SER A 185 -21.85 9.43 10.03
CA SER A 185 -22.14 10.67 9.32
C SER A 185 -23.60 10.77 8.92
N PHE A 186 -24.19 9.65 8.48
CA PHE A 186 -25.62 9.56 8.18
C PHE A 186 -26.46 9.82 9.44
N GLU A 187 -26.19 9.11 10.54
CA GLU A 187 -26.90 9.24 11.82
C GLU A 187 -26.84 10.67 12.37
N LYS A 188 -25.71 11.35 12.17
CA LYS A 188 -25.57 12.75 12.57
C LYS A 188 -26.38 13.70 11.68
N THR A 189 -26.49 13.41 10.39
CA THR A 189 -27.15 14.28 9.40
C THR A 189 -28.66 14.19 9.49
N PHE A 190 -29.17 12.97 9.68
CA PHE A 190 -30.61 12.65 9.70
C PHE A 190 -31.09 12.29 11.11
N ALA A 191 -30.47 12.88 12.15
CA ALA A 191 -30.72 12.52 13.54
C ALA A 191 -32.19 12.67 13.95
N ASP A 192 -32.86 13.70 13.42
CA ASP A 192 -34.28 13.98 13.67
C ASP A 192 -35.17 12.99 12.90
N ASP A 193 -34.80 12.66 11.66
CA ASP A 193 -35.59 11.75 10.80
C ASP A 193 -35.53 10.29 11.30
N ILE A 194 -34.40 9.85 11.85
CA ILE A 194 -34.21 8.46 12.33
C ILE A 194 -34.73 8.22 13.76
N GLU A 195 -35.28 9.25 14.44
CA GLU A 195 -35.78 9.12 15.81
C GLU A 195 -36.93 8.09 15.90
N VAL A 196 -37.78 8.04 14.87
CA VAL A 196 -38.90 7.10 14.75
C VAL A 196 -38.81 6.37 13.41
N LEU A 197 -38.19 5.19 13.41
CA LEU A 197 -37.92 4.43 12.18
C LEU A 197 -39.18 4.00 11.43
N GLU A 198 -40.28 3.78 12.13
CA GLU A 198 -41.58 3.50 11.50
C GLU A 198 -42.09 4.70 10.70
N GLU A 199 -41.97 5.92 11.24
CA GLU A 199 -42.37 7.16 10.54
C GLU A 199 -41.45 7.41 9.36
N LEU A 200 -40.12 7.28 9.54
CA LEU A 200 -39.16 7.38 8.45
C LEU A 200 -39.49 6.42 7.29
N LYS A 201 -39.85 5.18 7.60
CA LYS A 201 -40.20 4.20 6.57
C LYS A 201 -41.46 4.58 5.80
N GLU A 202 -42.44 5.17 6.47
CA GLU A 202 -43.70 5.60 5.84
C GLU A 202 -43.50 6.89 5.02
N ASP A 203 -42.68 7.82 5.51
CA ASP A 203 -42.48 9.14 4.93
C ASP A 203 -41.39 9.17 3.84
N ASP A 204 -40.32 8.38 3.99
CA ASP A 204 -39.18 8.29 3.07
C ASP A 204 -38.54 6.89 3.05
N GLU A 205 -39.15 5.97 2.29
CA GLU A 205 -38.69 4.57 2.15
C GLU A 205 -37.25 4.47 1.60
N GLU A 206 -36.82 5.41 0.74
CA GLU A 206 -35.46 5.43 0.18
C GLU A 206 -34.42 5.73 1.26
N LEU A 207 -34.68 6.76 2.08
CA LEU A 207 -33.81 7.12 3.20
C LEU A 207 -33.78 6.03 4.28
N TYR A 208 -34.92 5.38 4.53
CA TYR A 208 -35.00 4.20 5.41
C TYR A 208 -34.10 3.06 4.91
N ASP A 209 -34.23 2.69 3.64
CA ASP A 209 -33.46 1.60 3.04
C ASP A 209 -31.95 1.90 3.03
N GLU A 210 -31.56 3.15 2.77
CA GLU A 210 -30.16 3.60 2.88
C GLU A 210 -29.64 3.44 4.32
N TYR A 211 -30.38 3.93 5.32
CA TYR A 211 -30.00 3.80 6.73
C TYR A 211 -29.83 2.33 7.14
N MET A 212 -30.78 1.48 6.77
CA MET A 212 -30.72 0.05 7.11
C MET A 212 -29.55 -0.66 6.43
N ALA A 213 -29.23 -0.31 5.18
CA ALA A 213 -28.05 -0.83 4.49
C ALA A 213 -26.74 -0.40 5.17
N LEU A 214 -26.63 0.87 5.61
CA LEU A 214 -25.46 1.36 6.35
C LEU A 214 -25.28 0.63 7.69
N ARG A 215 -26.39 0.41 8.42
CA ARG A 215 -26.38 -0.36 9.67
C ARG A 215 -25.94 -1.80 9.47
N GLU A 216 -26.48 -2.48 8.46
CA GLU A 216 -26.10 -3.85 8.14
C GLU A 216 -24.61 -3.93 7.76
N ALA A 217 -24.14 -3.03 6.89
CA ALA A 217 -22.75 -2.98 6.45
C ALA A 217 -21.78 -2.73 7.62
N SER A 218 -22.12 -1.81 8.53
CA SER A 218 -21.31 -1.55 9.74
C SER A 218 -21.37 -2.71 10.75
N ALA A 219 -22.53 -3.36 10.91
CA ALA A 219 -22.68 -4.49 11.82
C ALA A 219 -21.91 -5.74 11.35
N ALA A 220 -21.82 -5.95 10.03
CA ALA A 220 -21.03 -7.02 9.44
C ALA A 220 -19.51 -6.84 9.62
N HIS A 221 -19.05 -5.61 9.92
CA HIS A 221 -17.64 -5.26 10.10
C HIS A 221 -17.47 -4.43 11.39
N PRO A 222 -17.65 -5.07 12.56
CA PRO A 222 -17.67 -4.35 13.83
C PRO A 222 -16.33 -3.67 14.11
N ILE A 223 -16.40 -2.49 14.69
CA ILE A 223 -15.26 -1.74 15.21
C ILE A 223 -15.44 -1.56 16.71
N SER A 224 -14.38 -1.78 17.51
CA SER A 224 -14.48 -1.64 18.95
C SER A 224 -14.61 -0.17 19.37
N GLU A 225 -15.16 0.07 20.57
CA GLU A 225 -15.18 1.41 21.17
C GLU A 225 -13.76 1.99 21.31
N SER A 226 -12.77 1.13 21.54
CA SER A 226 -11.35 1.50 21.63
C SER A 226 -10.85 2.05 20.30
N ALA A 227 -11.13 1.37 19.20
CA ALA A 227 -10.77 1.83 17.86
C ALA A 227 -11.57 3.06 17.43
N ILE A 228 -12.84 3.21 17.85
CA ILE A 228 -13.60 4.45 17.61
C ILE A 228 -12.94 5.65 18.30
N ARG A 229 -12.55 5.52 19.59
CA ARG A 229 -11.81 6.57 20.30
C ARG A 229 -10.45 6.83 19.65
N GLY A 230 -9.77 5.77 19.20
CA GLY A 230 -8.50 5.84 18.48
C GLY A 230 -8.61 6.60 17.17
N GLY A 231 -9.65 6.34 16.38
CA GLY A 231 -9.93 7.08 15.15
C GLY A 231 -10.17 8.55 15.42
N LYS A 232 -10.97 8.89 16.45
CA LYS A 232 -11.16 10.29 16.88
C LYS A 232 -9.85 10.98 17.28
N LEU A 233 -8.93 10.26 17.92
CA LEU A 233 -7.60 10.77 18.24
C LEU A 233 -6.75 10.96 16.97
N PHE A 234 -6.74 9.96 16.09
CA PHE A 234 -5.96 9.94 14.86
C PHE A 234 -6.33 11.10 13.93
N PHE A 235 -7.64 11.33 13.73
CA PHE A 235 -8.17 12.43 12.93
C PHE A 235 -8.31 13.76 13.68
N GLY A 236 -7.93 13.80 14.97
CA GLY A 236 -8.00 14.98 15.81
C GLY A 236 -6.64 15.65 16.03
N ASP A 237 -6.67 16.92 16.43
CA ASP A 237 -5.47 17.74 16.63
C ASP A 237 -4.54 17.23 17.73
N LYS A 238 -5.05 16.44 18.68
CA LYS A 238 -4.26 15.95 19.82
C LYS A 238 -3.16 14.99 19.39
N ALA A 239 -3.46 14.03 18.51
CA ALA A 239 -2.44 13.13 17.96
C ALA A 239 -1.82 13.71 16.69
N GLY A 240 -2.58 14.47 15.90
CA GLY A 240 -2.07 15.18 14.72
C GLY A 240 -1.58 14.26 13.60
N CYS A 241 -2.00 12.99 13.57
CA CYS A 241 -1.55 12.00 12.59
C CYS A 241 -1.89 12.42 11.15
N THR A 242 -3.00 13.16 10.98
CA THR A 242 -3.44 13.77 9.72
C THR A 242 -2.56 14.93 9.25
N ALA A 243 -1.47 15.27 9.93
CA ALA A 243 -0.47 16.17 9.33
C ALA A 243 0.21 15.53 8.12
N CYS A 244 0.34 14.19 8.11
CA CYS A 244 0.95 13.43 7.02
C CYS A 244 0.06 12.28 6.52
N HIS A 245 -0.74 11.64 7.38
CA HIS A 245 -1.60 10.51 6.98
C HIS A 245 -3.01 10.99 6.61
N VAL A 246 -3.17 11.47 5.37
CA VAL A 246 -4.38 12.14 4.89
C VAL A 246 -5.00 11.51 3.66
N GLY A 247 -6.21 11.96 3.35
CA GLY A 247 -6.93 11.58 2.14
C GLY A 247 -7.33 10.11 2.13
N ALA A 248 -7.79 9.66 0.96
CA ALA A 248 -8.37 8.34 0.81
C ALA A 248 -7.41 7.21 1.14
N ASN A 249 -6.11 7.33 0.81
CA ASN A 249 -5.10 6.30 1.06
C ASN A 249 -4.30 6.53 2.36
N PHE A 250 -4.69 7.49 3.20
CA PHE A 250 -3.99 7.85 4.45
C PHE A 250 -2.48 8.09 4.30
N THR A 251 -2.13 8.86 3.28
CA THR A 251 -0.77 9.33 3.01
C THR A 251 -0.83 10.63 2.21
N ASP A 252 0.06 11.57 2.54
CA ASP A 252 0.28 12.80 1.76
C ASP A 252 1.24 12.58 0.58
N GLU A 253 1.83 11.38 0.47
CA GLU A 253 2.84 10.99 -0.52
C GLU A 253 4.10 11.88 -0.49
N LYS A 254 4.33 12.61 0.62
CA LYS A 254 5.50 13.47 0.84
C LYS A 254 6.53 12.77 1.72
N TYR A 255 7.64 13.47 1.95
CA TYR A 255 8.81 12.95 2.64
C TYR A 255 9.08 13.72 3.91
N HIS A 256 9.28 13.00 5.00
CA HIS A 256 9.44 13.56 6.33
C HIS A 256 10.54 12.82 7.09
N ASN A 257 11.38 13.57 7.81
CA ASN A 257 12.36 12.99 8.72
C ASN A 257 11.69 12.78 10.08
N LEU A 258 11.61 11.52 10.51
CA LEU A 258 11.01 11.09 11.78
C LEU A 258 12.06 10.85 12.88
N GLY A 259 13.34 11.10 12.59
CA GLY A 259 14.48 10.79 13.45
C GLY A 259 14.86 9.31 13.53
N VAL A 260 14.18 8.43 12.78
CA VAL A 260 14.46 6.99 12.76
C VAL A 260 15.83 6.76 12.11
N GLY A 261 16.69 5.95 12.73
CA GLY A 261 18.04 5.66 12.22
C GLY A 261 19.06 6.82 12.32
N MET A 262 18.68 8.00 12.82
CA MET A 262 19.52 9.21 12.78
C MET A 262 20.57 9.31 13.91
N THR A 263 20.69 8.30 14.77
CA THR A 263 21.57 8.31 15.94
C THR A 263 22.71 7.29 15.87
N SER A 264 23.11 6.89 14.66
CA SER A 264 24.26 5.99 14.49
C SER A 264 25.57 6.66 14.94
N ASP A 265 26.42 5.91 15.64
CA ASP A 265 27.77 6.33 16.04
C ASP A 265 28.72 6.46 14.82
N SER A 266 28.34 5.84 13.70
CA SER A 266 28.99 5.95 12.39
C SER A 266 28.09 6.78 11.47
N PRO A 267 28.34 8.08 11.28
CA PRO A 267 27.52 8.96 10.44
C PRO A 267 27.39 8.50 8.98
N GLU A 268 28.39 7.79 8.47
CA GLU A 268 28.41 7.17 7.14
C GLU A 268 27.38 6.05 6.97
N ASP A 269 26.95 5.42 8.07
CA ASP A 269 25.98 4.32 8.08
C ASP A 269 24.53 4.82 8.19
N ILE A 270 24.32 6.14 8.37
CA ILE A 270 22.97 6.70 8.45
C ILE A 270 22.35 6.70 7.05
N ASP A 271 21.19 6.06 6.92
CA ASP A 271 20.39 6.12 5.70
C ASP A 271 19.89 7.56 5.49
N MET A 272 20.47 8.24 4.52
CA MET A 272 20.14 9.61 4.18
C MET A 272 18.75 9.76 3.53
N GLY A 273 18.08 8.64 3.21
CA GLY A 273 16.75 8.64 2.61
C GLY A 273 16.72 9.42 1.30
N ARG A 274 15.73 10.31 1.19
CA ARG A 274 15.51 11.13 -0.01
C ARG A 274 16.68 12.04 -0.39
N PHE A 275 17.55 12.42 0.55
CA PHE A 275 18.74 13.20 0.23
C PHE A 275 19.65 12.49 -0.78
N ALA A 276 19.76 11.15 -0.72
CA ALA A 276 20.57 10.38 -1.66
C ALA A 276 20.14 10.56 -3.12
N GLU A 277 18.86 10.87 -3.34
CA GLU A 277 18.27 11.04 -4.68
C GLU A 277 18.29 12.50 -5.15
N THR A 278 18.32 13.45 -4.22
CA THR A 278 18.03 14.86 -4.53
C THR A 278 19.17 15.82 -4.25
N ASN A 279 20.13 15.41 -3.41
CA ASN A 279 21.20 16.26 -2.88
C ASN A 279 20.71 17.56 -2.22
N ASN A 280 19.43 17.63 -1.84
CA ASN A 280 18.86 18.79 -1.14
C ASN A 280 18.94 18.55 0.36
N ASP A 281 19.67 19.42 1.05
CA ASP A 281 19.97 19.29 2.48
C ASP A 281 18.71 19.13 3.37
N LYS A 282 17.58 19.73 2.97
CA LYS A 282 16.30 19.58 3.68
C LYS A 282 15.71 18.15 3.66
N ASP A 283 16.16 17.31 2.74
CA ASP A 283 15.67 15.94 2.54
C ASP A 283 16.48 14.89 3.31
N ARG A 284 17.44 15.31 4.13
CA ARG A 284 18.28 14.38 4.92
C ARG A 284 17.45 13.59 5.92
N GLY A 285 17.55 12.27 5.84
CA GLY A 285 16.81 11.33 6.68
C GLY A 285 15.30 11.38 6.44
N ALA A 286 14.85 12.01 5.35
CA ALA A 286 13.44 12.11 5.02
C ALA A 286 13.01 10.89 4.19
N PHE A 287 11.90 10.29 4.60
CA PHE A 287 11.30 9.15 3.92
C PHE A 287 9.83 9.41 3.63
N LYS A 288 9.34 8.76 2.58
CA LYS A 288 7.97 8.86 2.12
C LYS A 288 7.02 8.40 3.21
N THR A 289 5.95 9.14 3.45
CA THR A 289 4.86 8.71 4.32
C THR A 289 4.15 7.50 3.71
N PRO A 290 4.19 6.31 4.37
CA PRO A 290 3.48 5.15 3.87
C PRO A 290 1.97 5.29 4.12
N THR A 291 1.16 4.55 3.37
CA THR A 291 -0.25 4.36 3.74
C THR A 291 -0.33 3.60 5.06
N VAL A 292 -1.30 3.94 5.89
CA VAL A 292 -1.62 3.18 7.12
C VAL A 292 -2.86 2.30 6.99
N ARG A 293 -3.50 2.24 5.81
CA ARG A 293 -4.50 1.20 5.53
C ARG A 293 -3.83 -0.16 5.74
N ASN A 294 -4.49 -1.13 6.38
CA ASN A 294 -3.93 -2.47 6.62
C ASN A 294 -2.57 -2.54 7.33
N VAL A 295 -2.16 -1.47 8.04
CA VAL A 295 -0.83 -1.39 8.67
C VAL A 295 -0.57 -2.51 9.66
N SER A 296 -1.59 -3.06 10.30
CA SER A 296 -1.45 -4.16 11.25
C SER A 296 -0.95 -5.48 10.66
N LEU A 297 -0.98 -5.61 9.33
CA LEU A 297 -0.50 -6.79 8.61
C LEU A 297 0.94 -6.64 8.11
N THR A 298 1.54 -5.46 8.28
CA THR A 298 2.75 -5.07 7.55
C THR A 298 3.86 -4.66 8.52
N GLY A 299 3.91 -5.29 9.69
CA GLY A 299 5.05 -5.19 10.58
C GLY A 299 6.25 -5.97 10.03
N PRO A 300 7.47 -5.71 10.54
CA PRO A 300 7.83 -4.58 11.41
C PRO A 300 7.75 -3.24 10.66
N TYR A 301 7.86 -2.13 11.39
CA TYR A 301 7.50 -0.78 10.94
C TYR A 301 8.71 0.14 10.76
N MET A 302 8.46 1.24 10.06
CA MET A 302 9.44 2.22 9.55
C MET A 302 10.29 1.69 8.39
N HIS A 303 11.07 2.59 7.78
CA HIS A 303 11.94 2.24 6.65
C HIS A 303 13.04 1.23 7.04
N ASP A 304 13.42 1.16 8.32
CA ASP A 304 14.48 0.29 8.84
C ASP A 304 13.95 -0.91 9.65
N GLY A 305 12.63 -1.08 9.74
CA GLY A 305 11.99 -2.16 10.50
C GLY A 305 12.28 -2.13 12.01
N SER A 306 12.72 -0.99 12.56
CA SER A 306 13.17 -0.90 13.96
C SER A 306 12.05 -0.97 14.99
N GLN A 307 10.80 -0.68 14.61
CA GLN A 307 9.64 -0.83 15.49
C GLN A 307 8.91 -2.13 15.18
N LYS A 308 8.79 -3.03 16.16
CA LYS A 308 8.20 -4.36 15.99
C LYS A 308 6.69 -4.37 16.20
N THR A 309 6.16 -3.40 16.92
CA THR A 309 4.73 -3.32 17.26
C THR A 309 4.16 -1.95 16.94
N LEU A 310 2.85 -1.88 16.68
CA LEU A 310 2.15 -0.60 16.53
C LEU A 310 2.26 0.26 17.79
N LEU A 311 2.36 -0.36 18.98
CA LEU A 311 2.57 0.38 20.21
C LEU A 311 3.94 1.09 20.21
N GLU A 312 4.99 0.42 19.76
CA GLU A 312 6.32 1.03 19.61
C GLU A 312 6.30 2.18 18.59
N VAL A 313 5.52 2.06 17.51
CA VAL A 313 5.30 3.17 16.55
C VAL A 313 4.63 4.36 17.24
N ILE A 314 3.54 4.13 17.98
CA ILE A 314 2.84 5.20 18.69
C ILE A 314 3.73 5.84 19.77
N GLU A 315 4.54 5.05 20.47
CA GLU A 315 5.50 5.55 21.45
C GLU A 315 6.61 6.38 20.80
N TRP A 316 7.08 5.99 19.60
CA TRP A 316 8.03 6.77 18.83
C TRP A 316 7.50 8.16 18.50
N TYR A 317 6.27 8.24 17.96
CA TYR A 317 5.61 9.51 17.68
C TYR A 317 5.32 10.30 18.96
N ALA A 318 4.89 9.64 20.04
CA ALA A 318 4.63 10.30 21.32
C ALA A 318 5.90 10.92 21.94
N LYS A 319 7.06 10.30 21.72
CA LYS A 319 8.37 10.85 22.11
C LYS A 319 8.78 12.07 21.29
N GLY A 320 8.25 12.20 20.06
CA GLY A 320 8.69 13.22 19.10
C GLY A 320 9.94 12.79 18.31
N GLY A 321 10.14 11.49 18.10
CA GLY A 321 11.29 10.96 17.37
C GLY A 321 12.64 11.21 18.05
N HIS A 322 13.73 11.04 17.29
CA HIS A 322 15.07 11.46 17.72
C HIS A 322 15.40 12.83 17.12
N ALA A 323 15.70 13.79 18.00
CA ALA A 323 16.04 15.14 17.60
C ALA A 323 17.28 15.16 16.70
N ASN A 324 17.17 15.85 15.57
CA ASN A 324 18.25 16.13 14.64
C ASN A 324 17.92 17.43 13.86
N GLU A 325 18.89 17.99 13.15
CA GLU A 325 18.76 19.29 12.45
C GLU A 325 17.66 19.29 11.38
N HIS A 326 17.35 18.14 10.79
CA HIS A 326 16.39 18.00 9.69
C HIS A 326 15.07 17.36 10.11
N LEU A 327 14.84 17.15 11.42
CA LEU A 327 13.59 16.57 11.93
C LEU A 327 12.38 17.39 11.45
N SER A 328 11.36 16.69 10.92
CA SER A 328 10.15 17.36 10.41
C SER A 328 9.48 18.19 11.51
N GLU A 329 9.03 19.40 11.15
CA GLU A 329 8.34 20.30 12.07
C GLU A 329 7.05 19.72 12.65
N ASN A 330 6.47 18.71 12.00
CA ASN A 330 5.27 18.01 12.47
C ASN A 330 5.57 16.99 13.59
N ILE A 331 6.84 16.62 13.78
CA ILE A 331 7.26 15.63 14.77
C ILE A 331 7.61 16.33 16.08
N LYS A 332 6.66 16.27 17.03
CA LYS A 332 6.77 16.88 18.35
C LYS A 332 6.29 15.91 19.43
N PRO A 333 6.77 16.01 20.68
CA PRO A 333 6.28 15.18 21.77
C PRO A 333 4.76 15.32 21.94
N LEU A 334 4.05 14.19 21.98
CA LEU A 334 2.60 14.13 22.14
C LEU A 334 2.27 13.75 23.59
N LYS A 335 1.36 14.49 24.22
CA LYS A 335 0.88 14.20 25.58
C LYS A 335 -0.27 13.18 25.54
N LEU A 336 0.04 11.97 25.12
CA LEU A 336 -0.90 10.84 25.08
C LEU A 336 -0.84 10.06 26.40
N SER A 337 -2.00 9.75 26.97
CA SER A 337 -2.12 8.79 28.06
C SER A 337 -1.94 7.35 27.56
N GLU A 338 -1.68 6.42 28.46
CA GLU A 338 -1.56 4.99 28.11
C GLU A 338 -2.83 4.42 27.46
N GLN A 339 -4.01 4.92 27.86
CA GLN A 339 -5.26 4.51 27.23
C GLN A 339 -5.37 5.06 25.80
N GLU A 340 -4.97 6.31 25.57
CA GLU A 340 -5.02 6.92 24.23
C GLU A 340 -4.05 6.24 23.25
N LYS A 341 -2.87 5.80 23.73
CA LYS A 341 -1.96 4.98 22.92
C LYS A 341 -2.61 3.65 22.52
N LYS A 342 -3.28 2.97 23.46
CA LYS A 342 -4.00 1.72 23.18
C LYS A 342 -5.18 1.93 22.24
N ASP A 343 -5.92 3.03 22.40
CA ASP A 343 -7.02 3.40 21.51
C ASP A 343 -6.49 3.61 20.08
N LEU A 344 -5.38 4.35 19.89
CA LEU A 344 -4.71 4.50 18.59
C LEU A 344 -4.25 3.17 17.99
N VAL A 345 -3.64 2.30 18.81
CA VAL A 345 -3.25 0.96 18.37
C VAL A 345 -4.46 0.14 17.93
N ALA A 346 -5.57 0.16 18.67
CA ALA A 346 -6.80 -0.51 18.28
C ALA A 346 -7.33 0.04 16.95
N PHE A 347 -7.36 1.35 16.77
CA PHE A 347 -7.77 1.96 15.51
C PHE A 347 -6.92 1.50 14.32
N MET A 348 -5.58 1.51 14.47
CA MET A 348 -4.68 1.03 13.43
C MET A 348 -4.79 -0.48 13.19
N ALA A 349 -5.10 -1.26 14.24
CA ALA A 349 -5.14 -2.71 14.20
C ALA A 349 -6.36 -3.29 13.49
N GLU A 350 -7.55 -2.78 13.84
CA GLU A 350 -8.84 -3.27 13.34
C GLU A 350 -9.57 -2.21 12.52
N GLY A 351 -9.51 -0.94 12.90
CA GLY A 351 -10.23 0.14 12.23
C GLY A 351 -9.79 0.33 10.78
N LEU A 352 -8.49 0.15 10.50
CA LEU A 352 -7.88 0.31 9.17
C LEU A 352 -7.79 -0.99 8.36
N LEU A 353 -8.33 -2.10 8.86
CA LEU A 353 -8.20 -3.43 8.28
C LEU A 353 -9.25 -3.71 7.20
N GLY A 354 -8.93 -3.46 5.93
CA GLY A 354 -9.74 -3.78 4.76
C GLY A 354 -9.32 -5.07 4.08
N GLU A 355 -10.29 -5.84 3.58
CA GLU A 355 -10.02 -7.11 2.89
C GLU A 355 -9.23 -6.91 1.58
N PHE A 356 -8.31 -7.83 1.29
CA PHE A 356 -7.61 -7.90 0.02
C PHE A 356 -8.43 -8.64 -1.05
N PRO A 357 -8.24 -8.30 -2.34
CA PRO A 357 -8.77 -9.13 -3.41
C PRO A 357 -8.13 -10.52 -3.32
N LYS A 358 -8.91 -11.56 -3.63
CA LYS A 358 -8.40 -12.94 -3.71
C LYS A 358 -7.48 -13.07 -4.92
N VAL A 359 -6.23 -13.44 -4.68
CA VAL A 359 -5.21 -13.63 -5.71
C VAL A 359 -4.83 -15.10 -5.78
N GLU A 360 -4.96 -15.70 -6.97
CA GLU A 360 -4.39 -17.02 -7.27
C GLU A 360 -2.87 -16.87 -7.44
N THR A 361 -2.07 -17.67 -6.74
CA THR A 361 -0.60 -17.53 -6.72
C THR A 361 0.12 -18.58 -7.57
N GLY A 362 -0.47 -19.76 -7.78
CA GLY A 362 0.23 -20.91 -8.37
C GLY A 362 0.12 -21.05 -9.89
N ARG A 363 -0.76 -20.28 -10.54
CA ARG A 363 -1.03 -20.39 -11.99
C ARG A 363 0.06 -19.68 -12.79
N LEU A 364 1.19 -20.34 -13.06
CA LEU A 364 2.28 -19.83 -13.90
C LEU A 364 2.25 -20.49 -15.30
N PRO A 365 2.67 -19.78 -16.36
CA PRO A 365 2.74 -20.35 -17.70
C PRO A 365 3.90 -21.35 -17.82
N LEU A 366 3.65 -22.40 -18.61
CA LEU A 366 4.64 -23.40 -19.03
C LEU A 366 5.32 -23.02 -20.35
#